data_AF-A0A9D9AFQ3-F1
#
_entry.id   AF-A0A9D9AFQ3-F1
#
_cell.length_a   1.000
_cell.length_b   1.000
_cell.length_c   1.000
_cell.angle_alpha   90.00
_cell.angle_beta   90.00
_cell.angle_gamma   90.00
#
_symmetry.space_group_name_H-M   'P 1'
#
loop_
_entity.id
_entity.type
_entity.pdbx_description
1 polymer ?
#
loop_
_entity_poly.entity_id
_entity_poly.type
_entity_poly.pdbx_seq_one_letter_code
_entity_poly.pdbx_strand_id
1 'polypeptide(L)'
;MGIKFRVLFEDETFSAEIHKASVKLFLSCLSDLTLYAVAMVARAGVLNDAELNALARHCHDRAHRAALAEVPPERRPENAEAAFANRLNTVRWADIPDGPEAFSGSEADLIRVAPVSDQFKDLDGEIVANSIRFRWHDVRDQMRKRLRGAEVADDWRQMPDGKG
;
A
#
# COMPACT_ATOMS: atom_id res chain seq x y z
N MET A 1 24.73 26.90 -0.51
CA MET A 1 23.49 26.22 -0.97
C MET A 1 22.91 25.19 0.02
N GLY A 2 23.48 24.95 1.21
CA GLY A 2 22.97 23.94 2.16
C GLY A 2 22.15 24.43 3.37
N ILE A 3 22.13 25.75 3.65
CA ILE A 3 21.52 26.29 4.88
C ILE A 3 19.98 26.31 4.79
N LYS A 4 19.41 26.49 3.58
CA LYS A 4 17.96 26.57 3.38
C LYS A 4 17.24 25.23 3.56
N PHE A 5 17.88 24.11 3.23
CA PHE A 5 17.28 22.77 3.39
C PHE A 5 17.12 22.43 4.87
N ARG A 6 18.10 22.76 5.72
CA ARG A 6 18.02 22.48 7.17
C ARG A 6 16.93 23.30 7.88
N VAL A 7 16.77 24.56 7.50
CA VAL A 7 15.72 25.46 8.05
C VAL A 7 14.30 24.96 7.72
N LEU A 8 14.10 24.34 6.55
CA LEU A 8 12.80 23.74 6.19
C LEU A 8 12.44 22.53 7.07
N PHE A 9 13.40 21.74 7.53
CA PHE A 9 13.14 20.62 8.46
C PHE A 9 13.00 21.07 9.92
N GLU A 10 13.46 22.29 10.25
CA GLU A 10 13.20 22.97 11.53
C GLU A 10 11.81 23.64 11.54
N ASP A 11 11.17 23.78 10.38
CA ASP A 11 9.77 24.21 10.26
C ASP A 11 8.83 23.04 10.61
N GLU A 12 8.19 23.14 11.77
CA GLU A 12 7.25 22.14 12.27
C GLU A 12 6.09 21.86 11.30
N THR A 13 5.65 22.87 10.54
CA THR A 13 4.57 22.73 9.56
C THR A 13 5.03 21.86 8.39
N PHE A 14 6.19 22.16 7.82
CA PHE A 14 6.72 21.37 6.70
C PHE A 14 7.04 19.92 7.12
N SER A 15 7.62 19.74 8.31
CA SER A 15 7.90 18.42 8.89
C SER A 15 6.62 17.59 9.10
N ALA A 16 5.55 18.21 9.59
CA ALA A 16 4.26 17.56 9.75
C ALA A 16 3.66 17.12 8.40
N GLU A 17 3.78 17.94 7.35
CA GLU A 17 3.28 17.61 6.01
C GLU A 17 4.09 16.47 5.36
N ILE A 18 5.43 16.46 5.50
CA ILE A 18 6.26 15.32 5.08
C ILE A 18 5.81 14.03 5.78
N HIS A 19 5.56 14.10 7.08
CA HIS A 19 5.14 12.92 7.84
C HIS A 19 3.78 12.40 7.36
N LYS A 20 2.78 13.26 7.20
CA LYS A 20 1.46 12.88 6.66
C LYS A 20 1.59 12.25 5.27
N ALA A 21 2.38 12.87 4.39
CA ALA A 21 2.66 12.35 3.05
C ALA A 21 3.30 10.96 3.10
N SER A 22 4.27 10.75 4.01
CA SER A 22 4.97 9.48 4.20
C SER A 22 4.03 8.38 4.70
N VAL A 23 3.18 8.68 5.68
CA VAL A 23 2.17 7.72 6.18
C VAL A 23 1.17 7.39 5.08
N LYS A 24 0.70 8.39 4.31
CA LYS A 24 -0.23 8.15 3.20
C LYS A 24 0.37 7.28 2.10
N LEU A 25 1.64 7.52 1.73
CA LEU A 25 2.37 6.67 0.80
C LEU A 25 2.49 5.24 1.34
N PHE A 26 2.89 5.08 2.60
CA PHE A 26 3.00 3.76 3.23
C PHE A 26 1.68 2.99 3.16
N LEU A 27 0.54 3.65 3.44
CA LEU A 27 -0.77 3.01 3.38
C LEU A 27 -1.19 2.64 1.95
N SER A 28 -0.81 3.45 0.95
CA SER A 28 -1.00 3.08 -0.46
C SER A 28 -0.15 1.87 -0.85
N CYS A 29 1.09 1.81 -0.39
CA CYS A 29 1.96 0.64 -0.58
C CYS A 29 1.36 -0.61 0.09
N LEU A 30 0.83 -0.47 1.30
CA LEU A 30 0.16 -1.57 2.00
C LEU A 30 -1.03 -2.08 1.19
N SER A 31 -1.87 -1.19 0.66
CA SER A 31 -3.01 -1.58 -0.17
C SER A 31 -2.58 -2.34 -1.44
N ASP A 32 -1.57 -1.86 -2.16
CA ASP A 32 -1.06 -2.57 -3.34
C ASP A 32 -0.51 -3.96 -2.99
N LEU A 33 0.30 -4.04 -1.92
CA LEU A 33 0.86 -5.30 -1.46
C LEU A 33 -0.22 -6.28 -1.03
N THR A 34 -1.26 -5.83 -0.31
CA THR A 34 -2.37 -6.68 0.09
C THR A 34 -3.12 -7.21 -1.13
N LEU A 35 -3.48 -6.36 -2.09
CA LEU A 35 -4.18 -6.81 -3.30
C LEU A 35 -3.34 -7.78 -4.11
N TYR A 36 -2.05 -7.49 -4.28
CA TYR A 36 -1.12 -8.40 -4.97
C TYR A 36 -1.01 -9.75 -4.26
N ALA A 37 -0.82 -9.76 -2.94
CA ALA A 37 -0.72 -10.99 -2.15
C ALA A 37 -2.00 -11.85 -2.24
N VAL A 38 -3.17 -11.22 -2.11
CA VAL A 38 -4.45 -11.94 -2.18
C VAL A 38 -4.78 -12.37 -3.60
N ALA A 39 -4.39 -11.62 -4.63
CA ALA A 39 -4.47 -12.08 -6.01
C ALA A 39 -3.62 -13.34 -6.26
N MET A 40 -2.45 -13.46 -5.61
CA MET A 40 -1.69 -14.71 -5.67
C MET A 40 -2.42 -15.89 -5.02
N VAL A 41 -3.19 -15.65 -3.95
CA VAL A 41 -4.08 -16.66 -3.35
C VAL A 41 -5.23 -17.00 -4.30
N ALA A 42 -5.85 -15.99 -4.92
CA ALA A 42 -6.95 -16.14 -5.87
C ALA A 42 -6.56 -17.04 -7.07
N ARG A 43 -5.31 -16.96 -7.53
CA ARG A 43 -4.77 -17.81 -8.62
C ARG A 43 -4.74 -19.30 -8.27
N ALA A 44 -4.81 -19.68 -6.99
CA ALA A 44 -4.97 -21.08 -6.60
C ALA A 44 -6.38 -21.61 -6.91
N GLY A 45 -7.37 -20.73 -7.10
CA GLY A 45 -8.74 -21.09 -7.48
C GLY A 45 -9.56 -21.74 -6.36
N VAL A 46 -9.11 -21.64 -5.10
CA VAL A 46 -9.72 -22.33 -3.95
C VAL A 46 -10.76 -21.47 -3.23
N LEU A 47 -10.53 -20.16 -3.14
CA LEU A 47 -11.41 -19.19 -2.47
C LEU A 47 -12.30 -18.47 -3.48
N ASN A 48 -13.55 -18.19 -3.09
CA ASN A 48 -14.43 -17.30 -3.85
C ASN A 48 -14.15 -15.81 -3.56
N ASP A 49 -14.71 -14.91 -4.36
CA ASP A 49 -14.49 -13.46 -4.24
C ASP A 49 -14.85 -12.88 -2.86
N ALA A 50 -15.87 -13.41 -2.19
CA ALA A 50 -16.24 -12.97 -0.85
C ALA A 50 -15.19 -13.39 0.21
N GLU A 51 -14.69 -14.63 0.12
CA GLU A 51 -13.58 -15.11 0.95
C GLU A 51 -12.30 -14.30 0.69
N LEU A 52 -11.99 -14.00 -0.57
CA LEU A 52 -10.84 -13.18 -0.95
C LEU A 52 -10.96 -11.74 -0.42
N ASN A 53 -12.15 -11.15 -0.51
CA ASN A 53 -12.42 -9.83 0.06
C ASN A 53 -12.24 -9.83 1.58
N ALA A 54 -12.77 -10.83 2.28
CA ALA A 54 -12.61 -10.96 3.73
C ALA A 54 -11.14 -11.15 4.13
N LEU A 55 -10.39 -11.99 3.41
CA LEU A 55 -8.95 -12.19 3.62
C LEU A 55 -8.17 -10.88 3.42
N ALA A 56 -8.42 -10.18 2.31
CA ALA A 56 -7.76 -8.91 2.02
C ALA A 56 -8.06 -7.86 3.08
N ARG A 57 -9.32 -7.75 3.51
CA ARG A 57 -9.74 -6.84 4.58
C ARG A 57 -9.04 -7.19 5.88
N HIS A 58 -9.04 -8.46 6.28
CA HIS A 58 -8.39 -8.91 7.51
C HIS A 58 -6.90 -8.59 7.53
N CYS A 59 -6.17 -8.95 6.45
CA CYS A 59 -4.74 -8.69 6.34
C CYS A 59 -4.43 -7.19 6.36
N HIS A 60 -5.18 -6.39 5.60
CA HIS A 60 -5.00 -4.95 5.53
C HIS A 60 -5.29 -4.29 6.88
N ASP A 61 -6.43 -4.56 7.50
CA ASP A 61 -6.83 -3.93 8.77
C ASP A 61 -5.86 -4.28 9.91
N ARG A 62 -5.33 -5.51 9.93
CA ARG A 62 -4.30 -5.91 10.90
C ARG A 62 -2.99 -5.13 10.68
N ALA A 63 -2.51 -5.06 9.44
CA ALA A 63 -1.29 -4.35 9.10
C ALA A 63 -1.45 -2.82 9.28
N HIS A 64 -2.60 -2.27 8.94
CA HIS A 64 -2.97 -0.87 9.11
C HIS A 64 -2.95 -0.47 10.58
N ARG A 65 -3.62 -1.25 11.46
CA ARG A 65 -3.59 -1.01 12.91
C ARG A 65 -2.18 -1.07 13.48
N ALA A 66 -1.38 -2.06 13.07
CA ALA A 66 0.00 -2.18 13.51
C ALA A 66 0.86 -0.98 13.06
N ALA A 67 0.70 -0.53 11.81
CA ALA A 67 1.43 0.60 11.26
C ALA A 67 1.08 1.93 11.92
N LEU A 68 -0.18 2.12 12.32
CA LEU A 68 -0.64 3.37 12.93
C LEU A 68 -0.61 3.38 14.47
N ALA A 69 -0.22 2.28 15.11
CA ALA A 69 -0.18 2.16 16.57
C ALA A 69 0.65 3.29 17.22
N GLU A 70 1.80 3.60 16.62
CA GLU A 70 2.74 4.61 17.10
C GLU A 70 2.60 5.97 16.38
N VAL A 71 1.66 6.09 15.44
CA VAL A 71 1.44 7.35 14.70
C VAL A 71 0.42 8.20 15.47
N PRO A 72 0.77 9.44 15.90
CA PRO A 72 -0.16 10.33 16.59
C PRO A 72 -1.40 10.63 15.73
N PRO A 73 -2.62 10.69 16.30
CA PRO A 73 -3.86 10.91 15.53
C PRO A 73 -3.82 12.12 14.58
N GLU A 74 -3.24 13.24 15.00
CA GLU A 74 -3.09 14.48 14.23
C GLU A 74 -2.12 14.36 13.05
N ARG A 75 -1.32 13.30 13.02
CA ARG A 75 -0.38 12.96 11.95
C ARG A 75 -0.89 11.83 11.05
N ARG A 76 -2.04 11.25 11.36
CA ARG A 76 -2.66 10.21 10.51
C ARG A 76 -3.35 10.87 9.31
N PRO A 77 -3.19 10.31 8.11
CA PRO A 77 -3.88 10.81 6.94
C PRO A 77 -5.40 10.58 7.07
N GLU A 78 -6.17 11.58 6.67
CA GLU A 78 -7.63 11.45 6.58
C GLU A 78 -8.02 10.37 5.57
N ASN A 79 -9.14 9.69 5.83
CA ASN A 79 -9.76 8.71 4.91
C ASN A 79 -8.91 7.49 4.55
N ALA A 80 -7.86 7.19 5.30
CA ALA A 80 -6.98 6.03 5.06
C ALA A 80 -7.75 4.69 4.94
N GLU A 81 -8.67 4.44 5.87
CA GLU A 81 -9.46 3.20 5.90
C GLU A 81 -10.48 3.15 4.75
N ALA A 82 -11.08 4.28 4.42
CA ALA A 82 -12.02 4.39 3.30
C ALA A 82 -11.35 4.16 1.95
N ALA A 83 -10.08 4.58 1.80
CA ALA A 83 -9.34 4.41 0.55
C ALA A 83 -9.18 2.93 0.17
N PHE A 84 -8.81 2.06 1.12
CA PHE A 84 -8.69 0.63 0.84
C PHE A 84 -10.06 -0.03 0.64
N ALA A 85 -11.05 0.34 1.44
CA ALA A 85 -12.42 -0.17 1.27
C ALA A 85 -12.96 0.09 -0.14
N ASN A 86 -12.74 1.27 -0.69
CA ASN A 86 -13.16 1.61 -2.06
C ASN A 86 -12.46 0.75 -3.13
N ARG A 87 -11.17 0.45 -2.93
CA ARG A 87 -10.43 -0.46 -3.82
C ARG A 87 -10.99 -1.88 -3.74
N LEU A 88 -11.31 -2.35 -2.53
CA LEU A 88 -11.86 -3.69 -2.32
C LEU A 88 -13.27 -3.83 -2.94
N ASN A 89 -14.09 -2.79 -2.89
CA ASN A 89 -15.43 -2.80 -3.49
C ASN A 89 -15.42 -2.88 -5.03
N THR A 90 -14.31 -2.52 -5.66
CA THR A 90 -14.17 -2.45 -7.13
C THR A 90 -13.19 -3.47 -7.68
N VAL A 91 -12.56 -4.27 -6.82
CA VAL A 91 -11.54 -5.23 -7.23
C VAL A 91 -12.17 -6.36 -8.05
N ARG A 92 -11.47 -6.75 -9.12
CA ARG A 92 -11.70 -8.02 -9.81
C ARG A 92 -10.42 -8.81 -9.70
N TRP A 93 -10.42 -9.86 -8.87
CA TRP A 93 -9.20 -10.60 -8.52
C TRP A 93 -8.48 -11.18 -9.72
N ALA A 94 -9.22 -11.62 -10.74
CA ALA A 94 -8.67 -12.12 -12.00
C ALA A 94 -7.92 -11.05 -12.82
N ASP A 95 -8.25 -9.77 -12.63
CA ASP A 95 -7.65 -8.66 -13.39
C ASP A 95 -6.38 -8.11 -12.72
N ILE A 96 -6.06 -8.53 -11.49
CA ILE A 96 -4.87 -8.04 -10.79
C ILE A 96 -3.60 -8.59 -11.47
N PRO A 97 -2.74 -7.71 -12.02
CA PRO A 97 -1.57 -8.15 -12.77
C PRO A 97 -0.60 -8.97 -11.91
N ASP A 98 0.15 -9.87 -12.56
CA ASP A 98 1.35 -10.46 -11.98
C ASP A 98 2.60 -9.67 -12.39
N GLY A 99 2.47 -8.34 -12.51
CA GLY A 99 3.51 -7.46 -13.02
C GLY A 99 3.73 -6.26 -12.11
N PRO A 100 4.64 -5.33 -12.48
CA PRO A 100 4.82 -4.10 -11.71
C PRO A 100 3.54 -3.25 -11.66
N GLU A 101 2.63 -3.42 -12.61
CA GLU A 101 1.36 -2.69 -12.73
C GLU A 101 0.42 -2.94 -11.54
N ALA A 102 0.60 -4.06 -10.82
CA ALA A 102 -0.13 -4.35 -9.58
C ALA A 102 0.15 -3.32 -8.47
N PHE A 103 1.22 -2.54 -8.59
CA PHE A 103 1.67 -1.54 -7.62
C PHE A 103 1.52 -0.10 -8.12
N SER A 104 0.70 0.11 -9.15
CA SER A 104 0.48 1.42 -9.79
C SER A 104 -0.22 2.43 -8.87
N GLY A 105 -0.95 1.98 -7.85
CA GLY A 105 -1.62 2.86 -6.88
C GLY A 105 -0.62 3.64 -6.04
N SER A 106 0.35 2.95 -5.44
CA SER A 106 1.43 3.55 -4.64
C SER A 106 2.41 4.35 -5.49
N GLU A 107 2.63 3.95 -6.74
CA GLU A 107 3.43 4.73 -7.69
C GLU A 107 2.81 6.09 -7.98
N ALA A 108 1.52 6.13 -8.33
CA ALA A 108 0.80 7.37 -8.58
C ALA A 108 0.73 8.24 -7.31
N ASP A 109 0.52 7.60 -6.15
CA ASP A 109 0.43 8.30 -4.88
C ASP A 109 1.76 8.92 -4.45
N LEU A 110 2.90 8.27 -4.71
CA LEU A 110 4.22 8.82 -4.38
C LEU A 110 4.44 10.21 -4.98
N ILE A 111 4.04 10.41 -6.24
CA ILE A 111 4.13 11.70 -6.92
C ILE A 111 3.08 12.66 -6.36
N ARG A 112 1.83 12.19 -6.26
CA ARG A 112 0.66 13.00 -5.87
C ARG A 112 0.78 13.59 -4.47
N VAL A 113 1.28 12.83 -3.51
CA VAL A 113 1.31 13.21 -2.09
C VAL A 113 2.57 13.96 -1.69
N ALA A 114 3.56 14.09 -2.59
CA ALA A 114 4.79 14.80 -2.29
C ALA A 114 4.52 16.28 -1.97
N PRO A 115 4.99 16.81 -0.82
CA PRO A 115 4.76 18.20 -0.40
C PRO A 115 5.73 19.17 -1.10
N VAL A 116 5.74 19.13 -2.43
CA VAL A 116 6.54 20.00 -3.30
C VAL A 116 5.63 20.59 -4.39
N SER A 117 6.09 21.66 -5.07
CA SER A 117 5.30 22.26 -6.15
C SER A 117 5.12 21.29 -7.31
N ASP A 118 4.01 21.44 -8.04
CA ASP A 118 3.71 20.57 -9.17
C ASP A 118 4.77 20.67 -10.28
N GLN A 119 5.39 21.84 -10.45
CA GLN A 119 6.53 21.99 -11.36
C GLN A 119 7.68 21.04 -11.01
N PHE A 120 8.01 20.83 -9.73
CA PHE A 120 9.05 19.86 -9.35
C PHE A 120 8.58 18.41 -9.54
N LYS A 121 7.29 18.13 -9.28
CA LYS A 121 6.72 16.79 -9.56
C LYS A 121 6.78 16.45 -11.04
N ASP A 122 6.52 17.41 -11.92
CA ASP A 122 6.57 17.21 -13.36
C ASP A 122 8.00 16.96 -13.86
N LEU A 123 8.99 17.63 -13.24
CA LEU A 123 10.40 17.46 -13.59
C LEU A 123 10.99 16.12 -13.09
N ASP A 124 10.67 15.71 -11.86
CA ASP A 124 11.27 14.55 -11.21
C ASP A 124 10.39 13.29 -11.22
N GLY A 125 9.13 13.41 -11.68
CA GLY A 125 8.10 12.38 -11.53
C GLY A 125 8.49 11.02 -12.11
N GLU A 126 9.11 10.99 -13.29
CA GLU A 126 9.56 9.75 -13.91
C GLU A 126 10.66 9.05 -13.09
N ILE A 127 11.63 9.81 -12.59
CA ILE A 127 12.73 9.27 -11.78
C ILE A 127 12.18 8.70 -10.48
N VAL A 128 11.26 9.43 -9.84
CA VAL A 128 10.60 9.02 -8.60
C VAL A 128 9.74 7.76 -8.82
N ALA A 129 8.94 7.71 -9.89
CA ALA A 129 8.15 6.54 -10.25
C ALA A 129 9.04 5.30 -10.51
N ASN A 130 10.13 5.47 -11.25
CA ASN A 130 11.07 4.38 -11.50
C ASN A 130 11.69 3.87 -10.19
N SER A 131 12.01 4.77 -9.24
CA SER A 131 12.59 4.37 -7.95
C SER A 131 11.68 3.42 -7.16
N ILE A 132 10.37 3.70 -7.10
CA ILE A 132 9.43 2.85 -6.36
C ILE A 132 9.13 1.56 -7.13
N ARG A 133 9.07 1.59 -8.47
CA ARG A 133 8.97 0.37 -9.29
C ARG A 133 10.14 -0.58 -9.03
N PHE A 134 11.37 -0.06 -8.92
CA PHE A 134 12.53 -0.87 -8.55
C PHE A 134 12.43 -1.43 -7.14
N ARG A 135 11.92 -0.68 -6.16
CA ARG A 135 11.67 -1.21 -4.81
C ARG A 135 10.66 -2.36 -4.83
N TRP A 136 9.59 -2.24 -5.62
CA TRP A 136 8.58 -3.27 -5.74
C TRP A 136 9.09 -4.55 -6.40
N HIS A 137 10.09 -4.46 -7.28
CA HIS A 137 10.68 -5.63 -7.93
C HIS A 137 11.10 -6.70 -6.92
N ASP A 138 11.89 -6.32 -5.92
CA ASP A 138 12.44 -7.26 -4.94
C ASP A 138 11.38 -7.79 -4.00
N VAL A 139 10.45 -6.93 -3.55
CA VAL A 139 9.33 -7.35 -2.70
C VAL A 139 8.45 -8.37 -3.42
N ARG A 140 8.14 -8.11 -4.69
CA ARG A 140 7.34 -9.00 -5.54
C ARG A 140 8.01 -10.35 -5.75
N ASP A 141 9.31 -10.35 -6.03
CA ASP A 141 10.10 -11.57 -6.19
C ASP A 141 10.12 -12.41 -4.90
N GLN A 142 10.32 -11.77 -3.75
CA GLN A 142 10.26 -12.45 -2.45
C GLN A 142 8.86 -13.03 -2.16
N MET A 143 7.79 -12.28 -2.47
CA MET A 143 6.42 -12.76 -2.31
C MET A 143 6.17 -14.00 -3.16
N ARG A 144 6.58 -14.02 -4.44
CA ARG A 144 6.46 -15.21 -5.31
C ARG A 144 7.18 -16.42 -4.78
N LYS A 145 8.38 -16.23 -4.24
CA LYS A 145 9.20 -17.33 -3.70
C LYS A 145 8.57 -17.96 -2.46
N ARG A 146 7.88 -17.16 -1.63
CA ARG A 146 7.46 -17.58 -0.28
C ARG A 146 5.96 -17.86 -0.15
N LEU A 147 5.11 -17.10 -0.84
CA LEU A 147 3.66 -17.24 -0.71
C LEU A 147 3.19 -18.51 -1.42
N ARG A 148 2.38 -19.30 -0.73
CA ARG A 148 1.76 -20.53 -1.24
C ARG A 148 0.25 -20.35 -1.17
N GLY A 149 -0.37 -20.06 -2.32
CA GLY A 149 -1.77 -19.61 -2.37
C GLY A 149 -2.75 -20.61 -1.75
N ALA A 150 -2.61 -21.90 -2.06
CA ALA A 150 -3.47 -22.94 -1.50
C ALA A 150 -3.31 -23.08 0.03
N GLU A 151 -2.07 -23.08 0.54
CA GLU A 151 -1.79 -23.18 1.98
C GLU A 151 -2.35 -21.97 2.74
N VAL A 152 -2.22 -20.76 2.20
CA VAL A 152 -2.83 -19.55 2.79
C VAL A 152 -4.35 -19.64 2.82
N ALA A 153 -4.97 -20.21 1.78
CA ALA A 153 -6.42 -20.41 1.72
C ALA A 153 -6.90 -21.42 2.77
N ASP A 154 -6.14 -22.50 2.99
CA ASP A 154 -6.43 -23.50 4.02
C ASP A 154 -6.29 -22.90 5.42
N ASP A 155 -5.21 -22.17 5.69
CA ASP A 155 -5.00 -21.45 6.94
C ASP A 155 -6.14 -20.45 7.22
N TRP A 156 -6.56 -19.70 6.20
CA TRP A 156 -7.67 -18.75 6.31
C TRP A 156 -8.99 -19.42 6.73
N ARG A 157 -9.30 -20.60 6.17
CA ARG A 157 -10.53 -21.33 6.51
C ARG A 157 -10.49 -21.95 7.91
N GLN A 158 -9.31 -22.21 8.43
CA GLN A 158 -9.11 -22.73 9.78
C GLN A 158 -9.04 -21.63 10.85
N MET A 159 -8.95 -20.36 10.46
CA MET A 159 -8.92 -19.25 11.42
C MET A 159 -10.22 -19.20 12.25
N PRO A 160 -10.12 -19.21 13.59
CA PRO A 160 -11.28 -19.25 14.48
C PRO A 160 -12.19 -18.02 14.36
N ASP A 161 -11.66 -16.89 13.86
CA ASP A 161 -12.37 -15.63 13.65
C ASP A 161 -12.17 -15.13 12.20
N GLY A 162 -13.04 -15.55 11.28
CA GLY A 162 -12.90 -15.24 9.84
C GLY A 162 -14.21 -15.07 9.05
N LYS A 163 -15.36 -14.93 9.72
CA LYS A 163 -16.65 -14.57 9.11
C LYS A 163 -17.17 -13.24 9.68
N GLY A 164 -16.30 -12.25 9.76
CA GLY A 164 -16.66 -10.85 10.05
C GLY A 164 -17.02 -10.13 8.77
#